data_AF-A0A924C9Q5-F1
#
_entry.id   AF-A0A924C9Q5-F1
#
_cell.length_a   1.000
_cell.length_b   1.000
_cell.length_c   1.000
_cell.angle_alpha   90.00
_cell.angle_beta   90.00
_cell.angle_gamma   90.00
#
_symmetry.space_group_name_H-M   'P 1'
#
loop_
_entity.id
_entity.type
_entity.pdbx_description
1 polymer ?
#
loop_
_entity_poly.entity_id
_entity_poly.type
_entity_poly.pdbx_seq_one_letter_code
_entity_poly.pdbx_strand_id
1 'polypeptide(L)'
;MFFMSDNAASPCPEVLAAVVAAAPAASAAYDGDAISAQLDDAFGALFGRACTVLPVGTGTAANALALSVLVPPFGAVACHTEAHIHVDECG
;
A
#
# COMPACT_ATOMS: atom_id res chain seq x y z
N MET A 1 -19.55 3.07 -20.20
CA MET A 1 -18.68 2.43 -19.19
C MET A 1 -17.25 2.51 -19.71
N PHE A 2 -16.31 2.93 -18.86
CA PHE A 2 -14.88 2.89 -19.17
C PHE A 2 -14.35 1.49 -18.81
N PHE A 3 -13.84 0.74 -19.78
CA PHE A 3 -13.37 -0.64 -19.62
C PHE A 3 -11.85 -0.77 -19.81
N MET A 4 -11.09 0.28 -19.53
CA MET A 4 -9.63 0.26 -19.70
C MET A 4 -8.93 -0.37 -18.49
N SER A 5 -9.29 0.05 -17.28
CA SER A 5 -8.70 -0.42 -16.04
C SER A 5 -9.62 -0.11 -14.87
N ASP A 6 -9.50 -0.87 -13.78
CA ASP A 6 -10.18 -0.65 -12.52
C ASP A 6 -9.65 0.58 -11.76
N ASN A 7 -8.41 1.02 -12.04
CA ASN A 7 -7.83 2.24 -11.48
C ASN A 7 -8.56 3.54 -11.91
N ALA A 8 -9.49 3.44 -12.86
CA ALA A 8 -10.38 4.53 -13.28
C ALA A 8 -11.67 4.60 -12.43
N ALA A 9 -11.90 3.64 -11.53
CA ALA A 9 -13.07 3.62 -10.67
C ALA A 9 -13.00 4.73 -9.60
N SER A 10 -14.16 5.30 -9.27
CA SER A 10 -14.26 6.23 -8.14
C SER A 10 -14.05 5.51 -6.81
N PRO A 11 -13.54 6.20 -5.77
CA PRO A 11 -13.47 5.65 -4.43
C PRO A 11 -14.85 5.20 -3.93
N CYS A 12 -14.90 4.12 -3.16
CA CYS A 12 -16.16 3.69 -2.55
C CYS A 12 -16.66 4.73 -1.51
N PRO A 13 -17.98 4.86 -1.31
CA PRO A 13 -18.55 5.83 -0.38
C PRO A 13 -18.02 5.71 1.05
N GLU A 14 -17.73 4.50 1.51
CA GLU A 14 -17.23 4.20 2.85
C GLU A 14 -15.85 4.80 3.08
N VAL A 15 -14.96 4.73 2.09
CA VAL A 15 -13.62 5.35 2.16
C VAL A 15 -13.74 6.87 2.20
N LEU A 16 -14.60 7.45 1.36
CA LEU A 16 -14.82 8.91 1.36
C LEU A 16 -15.37 9.39 2.71
N ALA A 17 -16.33 8.66 3.28
CA ALA A 17 -16.90 8.97 4.59
C ALA A 17 -15.84 8.89 5.70
N ALA A 18 -14.97 7.88 5.68
CA ALA A 18 -13.88 7.73 6.64
C ALA A 18 -12.87 8.88 6.58
N VAL A 19 -12.48 9.31 5.37
CA VAL A 19 -11.58 10.46 5.17
C VAL A 19 -12.21 11.74 5.73
N VAL A 20 -13.50 11.99 5.46
CA VAL A 20 -14.21 13.16 5.99
C VAL A 20 -14.30 13.11 7.51
N ALA A 21 -14.55 11.93 8.09
CA ALA A 21 -14.62 11.75 9.54
C ALA A 21 -13.26 11.99 10.23
N ALA A 22 -12.15 11.69 9.57
CA ALA A 22 -10.80 11.89 10.09
C ALA A 22 -10.34 13.36 10.02
N ALA A 23 -10.88 14.16 9.08
CA ALA A 23 -10.41 15.51 8.78
C ALA A 23 -10.42 16.55 9.93
N PRO A 24 -11.39 16.56 10.87
CA PRO A 24 -11.44 17.59 11.92
C PRO A 24 -10.39 17.45 13.03
N ALA A 25 -9.70 16.31 13.13
CA ALA A 25 -8.76 16.04 14.20
C ALA A 25 -7.35 16.50 13.81
N ALA A 26 -6.82 17.50 14.54
CA ALA A 26 -5.38 17.75 14.51
C ALA A 26 -4.67 16.50 15.02
N SER A 27 -3.74 15.96 14.22
CA SER A 27 -3.09 14.70 14.52
C SER A 27 -1.60 14.76 14.28
N ALA A 28 -0.87 13.84 14.90
CA ALA A 28 0.55 13.70 14.68
C ALA A 28 0.81 13.23 13.24
N ALA A 29 1.87 13.77 12.63
CA ALA A 29 2.31 13.38 11.29
C ALA A 29 3.13 12.08 11.33
N TYR A 30 3.42 11.53 10.13
CA TYR A 30 4.31 10.38 9.94
C TYR A 30 3.91 9.14 10.77
N ASP A 31 2.65 8.71 10.61
CA ASP A 31 2.04 7.55 11.29
C ASP A 31 1.99 7.63 12.82
N GLY A 32 2.23 8.80 13.40
CA GLY A 32 2.07 9.03 14.84
C GLY A 32 0.63 9.15 15.31
N ASP A 33 -0.35 9.06 14.41
CA ASP A 33 -1.77 9.21 14.72
C ASP A 33 -2.45 7.91 15.15
N ALA A 34 -3.60 8.08 15.81
CA ALA A 34 -4.37 6.97 16.35
C ALA A 34 -5.04 6.10 15.26
N ILE A 35 -5.19 6.58 14.02
CA ILE A 35 -5.76 5.80 12.92
C ILE A 35 -4.67 4.89 12.34
N SER A 36 -3.49 5.43 12.05
CA SER A 36 -2.34 4.65 11.60
C SER A 36 -1.95 3.57 12.62
N ALA A 37 -2.01 3.87 13.92
CA ALA A 37 -1.72 2.89 14.98
C ALA A 37 -2.63 1.65 14.97
N GLN A 38 -3.80 1.71 14.33
CA GLN A 38 -4.74 0.57 14.24
C GLN A 38 -4.42 -0.40 13.11
N LEU A 39 -3.52 -0.03 12.18
CA LEU A 39 -3.25 -0.83 10.99
C LEU A 39 -2.64 -2.20 11.32
N ASP A 40 -1.65 -2.25 12.21
CA ASP A 40 -0.98 -3.49 12.61
C ASP A 40 -1.96 -4.50 13.21
N ASP A 41 -2.84 -4.04 14.10
CA ASP A 41 -3.87 -4.88 14.73
C ASP A 41 -4.90 -5.36 13.70
N ALA A 42 -5.37 -4.46 12.82
CA ALA A 42 -6.36 -4.80 11.81
C ALA A 42 -5.83 -5.84 10.81
N PHE A 43 -4.62 -5.64 10.30
CA PHE A 43 -3.98 -6.59 9.38
C PHE A 43 -3.55 -7.86 10.11
N GLY A 44 -3.14 -7.75 11.36
CA GLY A 44 -2.78 -8.91 12.16
C GLY A 44 -3.96 -9.84 12.43
N ALA A 45 -5.14 -9.26 12.69
CA ALA A 45 -6.40 -9.99 12.78
C ALA A 45 -6.78 -10.61 11.42
N LEU A 46 -6.64 -9.87 10.32
CA LEU A 46 -6.96 -10.34 8.97
C LEU A 46 -6.10 -11.55 8.56
N PHE A 47 -4.79 -11.49 8.81
CA PHE A 47 -3.84 -12.54 8.42
C PHE A 47 -3.65 -13.63 9.49
N GLY A 48 -4.21 -13.46 10.69
CA GLY A 48 -4.10 -14.41 11.79
C GLY A 48 -2.69 -14.52 12.38
N ARG A 49 -1.88 -13.46 12.27
CA ARG A 49 -0.50 -13.38 12.79
C ARG A 49 -0.11 -11.94 13.05
N ALA A 50 0.90 -11.70 13.88
CA ALA A 50 1.47 -10.36 14.02
C ALA A 50 1.99 -9.84 12.66
N CYS A 51 1.63 -8.59 12.36
CA CYS A 51 1.98 -7.87 11.13
C CYS A 51 2.48 -6.47 11.49
N THR A 52 3.37 -5.94 10.66
CA THR A 52 3.74 -4.52 10.64
C THR A 52 3.32 -3.95 9.31
N VAL A 53 2.58 -2.86 9.33
CA VAL A 53 1.98 -2.22 8.15
C VAL A 53 2.69 -0.89 7.91
N LEU A 54 3.18 -0.72 6.68
CA LEU A 54 3.82 0.50 6.24
C LEU A 54 3.00 1.07 5.06
N PRO A 55 2.17 2.11 5.28
CA PRO A 55 1.36 2.68 4.21
C PRO A 55 2.25 3.44 3.22
N VAL A 56 2.02 3.20 1.93
CA VAL A 56 2.72 3.91 0.83
C VAL A 56 1.72 4.35 -0.23
N GLY A 57 2.07 5.38 -1.00
CA GLY A 57 1.14 6.03 -1.92
C GLY A 57 0.75 5.23 -3.16
N THR A 58 1.58 4.26 -3.60
CA THR A 58 1.33 3.48 -4.82
C THR A 58 1.82 2.03 -4.70
N GLY A 59 1.26 1.14 -5.53
CA GLY A 59 1.71 -0.25 -5.65
C GLY A 59 3.18 -0.34 -6.09
N THR A 60 3.60 0.51 -7.02
CA THR A 60 5.01 0.57 -7.48
C THR A 60 5.99 0.93 -6.37
N ALA A 61 5.64 1.90 -5.53
CA ALA A 61 6.46 2.21 -4.36
C ALA A 61 6.52 1.03 -3.38
N ALA A 62 5.41 0.34 -3.16
CA ALA A 62 5.35 -0.83 -2.29
C ALA A 62 6.26 -1.96 -2.78
N ASN A 63 6.17 -2.31 -4.07
CA ASN A 63 6.99 -3.35 -4.69
C ASN A 63 8.48 -2.99 -4.63
N ALA A 64 8.83 -1.77 -5.07
CA ALA A 64 10.23 -1.33 -5.09
C ALA A 64 10.85 -1.33 -3.68
N LEU A 65 10.14 -0.80 -2.67
CA LEU A 65 10.61 -0.80 -1.28
C LEU A 65 10.76 -2.22 -0.75
N ALA A 66 9.76 -3.09 -0.96
CA ALA A 66 9.81 -4.48 -0.50
C ALA A 66 10.98 -5.24 -1.13
N LEU A 67 11.24 -5.09 -2.42
CA LEU A 67 12.33 -5.78 -3.10
C LEU A 67 13.71 -5.22 -2.70
N SER A 68 13.82 -3.91 -2.50
CA SER A 68 15.08 -3.24 -2.13
C SER A 68 15.70 -3.75 -0.82
N VAL A 69 14.89 -4.30 0.08
CA VAL A 69 15.35 -4.84 1.37
C VAL A 69 15.57 -6.35 1.35
N LEU A 70 15.15 -7.03 0.28
CA LEU A 70 15.27 -8.49 0.13
C LEU A 70 16.50 -8.91 -0.67
N VAL A 71 17.04 -8.02 -1.51
CA VAL A 71 18.13 -8.33 -2.44
C VAL A 71 19.22 -7.25 -2.38
N PRO A 72 20.52 -7.62 -2.33
CA PRO A 72 21.58 -6.63 -2.36
C PRO A 72 21.63 -5.91 -3.73
N PRO A 73 22.30 -4.73 -3.84
CA PRO A 73 22.32 -3.95 -5.09
C PRO A 73 22.91 -4.69 -6.32
N PHE A 74 23.67 -5.76 -6.11
CA PHE A 74 24.26 -6.60 -7.15
C PHE A 74 23.53 -7.94 -7.33
N GLY A 75 22.43 -8.16 -6.62
CA GLY A 75 21.60 -9.34 -6.75
C GLY A 75 20.54 -9.19 -7.85
N ALA A 76 19.68 -10.19 -7.98
CA ALA A 76 18.60 -10.21 -8.96
C ALA A 76 17.30 -10.73 -8.34
N VAL A 77 16.17 -10.22 -8.83
CA VAL A 77 14.82 -10.70 -8.49
C VAL A 77 14.29 -11.53 -9.65
N ALA A 78 13.97 -12.80 -9.41
CA ALA A 78 13.31 -13.64 -10.40
C ALA A 78 11.80 -13.36 -10.41
N CYS A 79 11.25 -13.06 -11.58
CA CYS A 79 9.82 -12.82 -11.77
C CYS A 79 9.33 -13.35 -13.11
N HIS A 80 8.01 -13.41 -13.27
CA HIS A 80 7.39 -13.75 -14.56
C HIS A 80 7.65 -12.65 -15.58
N THR A 81 7.72 -12.99 -16.87
CA THR A 81 7.98 -12.03 -17.97
C THR A 81 6.88 -10.97 -18.14
N GLU A 82 5.70 -11.23 -17.57
CA GLU A 82 4.57 -10.30 -17.57
C GLU A 82 4.29 -9.71 -16.18
N ALA A 83 5.22 -9.86 -15.23
CA ALA A 83 5.05 -9.28 -13.91
C ALA A 83 5.10 -7.74 -14.00
N HIS A 84 4.25 -7.07 -13.22
CA HIS A 84 4.18 -5.61 -13.19
C HIS A 84 5.54 -4.98 -12.85
N ILE A 85 6.28 -5.59 -11.90
CA ILE A 85 7.64 -5.14 -11.54
C ILE A 85 8.59 -5.08 -12.75
N HIS A 86 8.41 -5.99 -13.72
CA HIS A 86 9.25 -6.10 -14.91
C HIS A 86 8.78 -5.21 -16.07
N VAL A 87 7.47 -5.11 -16.28
CA VAL A 87 6.89 -4.46 -17.46
C VAL A 87 6.62 -2.97 -17.23
N ASP A 88 6.10 -2.60 -16.06
CA ASP A 88 5.52 -1.29 -15.79
C ASP A 88 6.23 -0.51 -14.67
N GLU A 89 7.19 -1.14 -13.97
CA GLU A 89 7.91 -0.55 -12.83
C GLU A 89 9.43 -0.46 -13.05
N CYS A 90 9.83 -0.40 -14.32
CA CYS A 90 11.21 -0.20 -14.78
C CYS A 90 12.19 -1.36 -14.53
N GLY A 91 11.74 -2.52 -14.06
CA GLY A 91 12.56 -3.74 -13.91
C GLY A 91 13.40 -3.76 -12.66
#